data_AF-A0A6N6L9B5-F1
#
_entry.id   AF-A0A6N6L9B5-F1
#
_cell.length_a   1.000
_cell.length_b   1.000
_cell.length_c   1.000
_cell.angle_alpha   90.00
_cell.angle_beta   90.00
_cell.angle_gamma   90.00
#
_symmetry.space_group_name_H-M   'P 1'
#
loop_
_entity.id
_entity.type
_entity.pdbx_description
1 polymer ?
#
loop_
_entity_poly.entity_id
_entity_poly.type
_entity_poly.pdbx_seq_one_letter_code
_entity_poly.pdbx_strand_id
1 'polypeptide(L)'
;MRVLDVVATLREFPDQRVGKGQVGTVVDELDHDHVLVKFSDLDGVAFAIEPIAKQHLMRLKYAPDSVQKNESEIRFAKLKRGLIHALAATRSRHGEHRRESPLLYSKYSLHASA
;
A
#
# COMPACT_ATOMS: atom_id res chain seq x y z
N MET A 1 3.86 12.98 12.46
CA MET A 1 4.90 12.53 11.51
C MET A 1 6.15 12.23 12.31
N ARG A 2 6.94 11.25 11.90
CA ARG A 2 8.15 10.78 12.58
C ARG A 2 9.33 10.78 11.61
N VAL A 3 10.55 10.76 12.14
CA VAL A 3 11.77 10.57 11.34
C VAL A 3 11.65 9.32 10.47
N LEU A 4 12.09 9.44 9.21
CA LEU A 4 11.96 8.47 8.11
C LEU A 4 10.55 8.30 7.52
N ASP A 5 9.53 9.00 8.00
CA ASP A 5 8.26 9.08 7.26
C ASP A 5 8.52 9.75 5.89
N VAL A 6 8.03 9.12 4.82
CA VAL A 6 7.98 9.74 3.50
C VAL A 6 6.71 10.55 3.38
N VAL A 7 6.85 11.77 2.88
CA VAL A 7 5.80 12.79 2.87
C VAL A 7 5.69 13.45 1.51
N ALA A 8 4.54 14.04 1.23
CA ALA A 8 4.33 14.96 0.12
C ALA A 8 3.86 16.31 0.64
N THR A 9 4.29 17.40 0.00
CA THR A 9 3.80 18.76 0.30
C THR A 9 2.38 18.96 -0.21
N LEU A 10 1.57 19.71 0.55
CA LEU A 10 0.18 20.03 0.21
C LEU A 10 0.02 21.40 -0.45
N ARG A 11 1.08 22.23 -0.43
CA ARG A 11 1.17 23.55 -1.05
C ARG A 11 2.57 23.79 -1.64
N GLU A 12 2.70 24.87 -2.39
CA GLU A 12 3.98 25.35 -2.91
C GLU A 12 4.76 26.15 -1.85
N PHE A 13 6.08 26.07 -1.94
CA PHE A 13 7.05 26.85 -1.17
C PHE A 13 8.12 27.37 -2.15
N PRO A 14 7.82 28.45 -2.89
CA PRO A 14 8.66 28.91 -4.01
C PRO A 14 10.07 29.31 -3.57
N ASP A 15 10.20 29.96 -2.41
CA ASP A 15 11.49 30.37 -1.85
C ASP A 15 12.42 29.18 -1.55
N GLN A 16 11.83 28.00 -1.33
CA GLN A 16 12.50 26.75 -1.01
C GLN A 16 12.67 25.84 -2.23
N ARG A 17 12.19 26.26 -3.42
CA ARG A 17 12.14 25.44 -4.65
C ARG A 17 11.38 24.12 -4.47
N VAL A 18 10.40 24.11 -3.56
CA VAL A 18 9.58 22.93 -3.26
C VAL A 18 8.16 23.18 -3.79
N GLY A 19 7.77 22.44 -4.82
CA GLY A 19 6.42 22.51 -5.39
C GLY A 19 5.37 21.79 -4.53
N LYS A 20 4.09 21.96 -4.86
CA LYS A 20 3.00 21.14 -4.31
C LYS A 20 3.12 19.71 -4.81
N GLY A 21 2.92 18.74 -3.92
CA GLY A 21 3.06 17.30 -4.22
C GLY A 21 4.50 16.80 -4.23
N GLN A 22 5.48 17.66 -3.93
CA GLN A 22 6.88 17.30 -3.87
C GLN A 22 7.11 16.25 -2.77
N VAL A 23 7.74 15.14 -3.15
CA VAL A 23 8.06 14.05 -2.23
C VAL A 23 9.34 14.39 -1.44
N GLY A 24 9.28 14.17 -0.13
CA GLY A 24 10.41 14.35 0.78
C GLY A 24 10.42 13.30 1.89
N THR A 25 11.51 13.28 2.66
CA THR A 25 11.68 12.40 3.83
C THR A 25 11.89 13.24 5.07
N VAL A 26 11.16 12.94 6.15
CA VAL A 26 11.42 13.57 7.45
C VAL A 26 12.77 13.10 7.97
N VAL A 27 13.69 14.03 8.20
CA VAL A 27 15.05 13.74 8.71
C VAL A 27 15.23 14.14 10.17
N ASP A 28 14.39 15.03 10.70
CA ASP A 28 14.40 15.41 12.11
C ASP A 28 13.02 15.94 12.56
N GLU A 29 12.77 15.88 13.87
CA GLU A 29 11.62 16.53 14.52
C GLU A 29 12.09 17.83 15.17
N LEU A 30 11.53 18.97 14.76
CA LEU A 30 11.94 20.28 15.29
C LEU A 30 11.11 20.65 16.52
N ASP A 31 9.79 20.51 16.42
CA ASP A 31 8.85 20.76 17.51
C ASP A 31 7.53 19.97 17.31
N HIS A 32 6.50 20.32 18.06
CA HIS A 32 5.18 19.66 17.98
C HIS A 32 4.52 19.82 16.62
N ASP A 33 4.75 20.93 15.92
CA ASP A 33 4.07 21.32 14.68
C ASP A 33 4.99 21.31 13.46
N HIS A 34 6.32 21.26 13.64
CA HIS A 34 7.30 21.33 12.56
C HIS A 34 8.22 20.11 12.52
N VAL A 35 8.67 19.78 11.31
CA VAL A 35 9.67 18.76 11.03
C VAL A 35 10.68 19.28 10.02
N LEU A 36 11.89 18.73 10.04
CA LEU A 36 12.88 18.97 9.00
C LEU A 36 12.68 17.93 7.89
N VAL A 37 12.47 18.39 6.66
CA VAL A 37 12.22 17.52 5.50
C VAL A 37 13.35 17.65 4.49
N LYS A 38 13.97 16.52 4.13
CA LYS A 38 14.92 16.44 3.02
C LYS A 38 14.17 16.15 1.73
N PHE A 39 14.38 16.99 0.72
CA PHE A 39 13.93 16.78 -0.65
C PHE A 39 15.11 16.41 -1.52
N SER A 40 14.94 15.39 -2.35
CA SER A 40 16.00 14.86 -3.20
C SER A 40 15.51 14.71 -4.63
N ASP A 41 16.44 14.84 -5.57
CA ASP A 41 16.19 14.59 -6.98
C ASP A 41 16.13 13.08 -7.30
N LEU A 42 16.06 12.75 -8.59
CA LEU A 42 15.95 11.36 -9.04
C LEU A 42 17.23 10.53 -8.80
N ASP A 43 18.37 11.19 -8.60
CA ASP A 43 19.65 10.55 -8.28
C ASP A 43 19.83 10.40 -6.76
N GLY A 44 18.85 10.84 -5.97
CA GLY A 44 18.88 10.79 -4.51
C GLY A 44 19.71 11.90 -3.88
N VAL A 45 20.15 12.89 -4.66
CA VAL A 45 20.91 14.04 -4.16
C VAL A 45 19.95 15.05 -3.55
N ALA A 46 20.25 15.51 -2.33
CA ALA A 46 19.44 16.50 -1.66
C ALA A 46 19.57 17.86 -2.34
N PHE A 47 18.44 18.44 -2.78
CA PHE A 47 18.40 19.80 -3.33
C PHE A 47 17.82 20.83 -2.35
N ALA A 48 17.09 20.37 -1.32
CA ALA A 48 16.57 21.21 -0.24
C ALA A 48 16.43 20.42 1.06
N ILE A 49 16.67 21.07 2.20
CA ILE A 49 16.42 20.53 3.54
C ILE A 49 15.75 21.63 4.34
N GLU A 50 14.44 21.51 4.54
CA GLU A 50 13.60 22.65 4.94
C GLU A 50 12.73 22.32 6.17
N PRO A 51 12.57 23.27 7.09
CA PRO A 51 11.59 23.18 8.15
C PRO A 51 10.18 23.36 7.57
N ILE A 52 9.33 22.34 7.68
CA ILE A 52 7.96 22.39 7.17
C ILE A 52 6.97 22.08 8.29
N ALA A 53 5.91 22.90 8.38
CA ALA A 53 4.80 22.63 9.28
C ALA A 53 4.06 21.34 8.86
N LYS A 54 3.81 20.44 9.82
CA LYS A 54 3.16 19.13 9.64
C LYS A 54 1.81 19.25 8.92
N GLN A 55 1.07 20.34 9.13
CA GLN A 55 -0.21 20.61 8.46
C GLN A 55 -0.10 20.81 6.93
N HIS A 56 1.10 21.10 6.42
CA HIS A 56 1.37 21.25 4.99
C HIS A 56 1.97 20.00 4.36
N LEU A 57 2.00 18.88 5.10
CA LEU A 57 2.54 17.62 4.66
C LEU A 57 1.49 16.52 4.76
N MET A 58 1.53 15.59 3.82
CA MET A 58 0.79 14.34 3.86
C MET A 58 1.77 13.18 3.96
N ARG A 59 1.65 12.32 4.98
CA ARG A 59 2.44 11.10 5.06
C ARG A 59 1.97 10.13 3.98
N LEU A 60 2.89 9.67 3.15
CA LEU A 60 2.62 8.69 2.11
C LEU A 60 2.66 7.27 2.69
N LYS A 61 1.85 6.38 2.11
CA LYS A 61 1.80 4.96 2.45
C LYS A 61 2.19 4.16 1.20
N TYR A 62 3.03 3.14 1.40
CA TYR A 62 3.51 2.27 0.31
C TYR A 62 2.57 1.11 -0.01
N ALA A 63 1.61 0.86 0.87
CA ALA A 63 0.58 -0.14 0.70
C ALA A 63 -0.76 0.47 1.08
N PRO A 64 -1.87 0.01 0.48
CA PRO A 64 -3.19 0.31 1.00
C PRO A 64 -3.26 -0.11 2.46
N ASP A 65 -4.01 0.64 3.26
CA ASP A 65 -4.42 0.13 4.56
C ASP A 65 -5.10 -1.20 4.29
N SER A 66 -4.56 -2.30 4.83
CA SER A 66 -5.20 -3.60 4.71
C SER A 66 -6.65 -3.38 5.10
N VAL A 67 -7.58 -3.58 4.16
CA VAL A 67 -9.01 -3.48 4.44
C VAL A 67 -9.20 -4.22 5.75
N GLN A 68 -9.59 -3.50 6.80
CA GLN A 68 -9.86 -4.12 8.09
C GLN A 68 -11.08 -5.00 7.85
N LYS A 69 -10.85 -6.23 7.39
CA LYS A 69 -11.93 -7.19 7.15
C LYS A 69 -12.52 -7.44 8.52
N ASN A 70 -13.77 -7.02 8.69
CA ASN A 70 -14.53 -7.32 9.88
C ASN A 70 -14.53 -8.85 10.09
N GLU A 71 -14.49 -9.31 11.34
CA GLU A 71 -14.41 -10.76 11.63
C GLU A 71 -15.52 -11.55 10.94
N SER A 72 -16.68 -10.93 10.72
CA SER A 72 -17.79 -11.47 9.95
C SER A 72 -17.39 -11.82 8.51
N GLU A 73 -16.79 -10.90 7.75
CA GLU A 73 -16.35 -11.17 6.37
C GLU A 73 -15.27 -12.25 6.32
N ILE A 74 -14.37 -12.29 7.30
CA ILE A 74 -13.36 -13.35 7.40
C ILE A 74 -14.02 -14.70 7.64
N ARG A 75 -14.98 -14.79 8.58
CA ARG A 75 -15.75 -16.02 8.85
C ARG A 75 -16.57 -16.47 7.65
N PHE A 76 -17.25 -15.54 6.96
CA PHE A 76 -18.02 -15.86 5.75
C PHE A 76 -17.12 -16.34 4.61
N ALA A 77 -15.96 -15.72 4.40
CA ALA A 77 -15.00 -16.17 3.40
C ALA A 77 -14.45 -17.57 3.72
N LYS A 78 -14.17 -17.85 4.99
CA LYS A 78 -13.71 -19.18 5.46
C LYS A 78 -14.80 -20.25 5.28
N LEU A 79 -16.05 -19.90 5.57
CA LEU A 79 -17.22 -20.79 5.38
C LEU A 79 -17.46 -21.10 3.90
N LYS A 80 -17.43 -20.09 3.02
CA LYS A 80 -17.59 -20.28 1.57
C LYS A 80 -16.50 -21.19 0.99
N ARG A 81 -15.25 -21.03 1.44
CA ARG A 81 -14.13 -21.88 0.99
C ARG A 81 -14.30 -23.34 1.45
N GLY A 82 -14.74 -23.57 2.69
CA GLY A 82 -15.05 -24.90 3.19
C GLY A 82 -16.18 -25.59 2.42
N LEU A 83 -17.23 -24.84 2.07
CA LEU A 83 -18.36 -25.37 1.30
C LEU A 83 -17.96 -25.79 -0.12
N ILE A 84 -17.10 -25.01 -0.79
CA ILE A 84 -16.58 -25.35 -2.13
C ILE A 84 -15.78 -26.66 -2.08
N HIS A 85 -14.92 -26.85 -1.07
CA HIS A 85 -14.17 -28.10 -0.91
C HIS A 85 -15.09 -29.30 -0.61
N ALA A 86 -16.12 -29.11 0.23
CA ALA A 86 -17.08 -30.16 0.53
C ALA A 86 -17.91 -30.57 -0.71
N LEU A 87 -18.37 -29.60 -1.50
CA LEU A 87 -19.09 -29.83 -2.76
C LEU A 87 -18.22 -30.48 -3.84
N ALA A 88 -16.94 -30.13 -3.90
CA ALA A 88 -15.99 -30.79 -4.80
C ALA A 88 -15.75 -32.26 -4.40
N ALA A 89 -15.67 -32.55 -3.10
CA ALA A 89 -15.47 -33.90 -2.58
C ALA A 89 -16.70 -34.82 -2.78
N THR A 90 -17.92 -34.28 -2.75
CA THR A 90 -19.15 -35.05 -3.00
C THR A 90 -19.34 -35.37 -4.49
N ARG A 91 -18.90 -34.48 -5.39
CA ARG A 91 -18.85 -34.75 -6.84
C ARG A 91 -17.88 -35.86 -7.24
N SER A 92 -16.90 -36.21 -6.40
CA SER A 92 -15.95 -37.29 -6.68
C SER A 92 -16.46 -38.68 -6.28
N ARG A 93 -17.61 -38.80 -5.59
CA ARG A 93 -18.17 -40.10 -5.12
C ARG A 93 -19.33 -40.64 -5.96
N HIS A 94 -19.77 -39.92 -6.98
CA HIS A 94 -20.78 -40.38 -7.92
C HIS A 94 -20.31 -40.11 -9.35
N GLY A 95 -19.85 -41.14 -10.04
CA GLY A 95 -19.73 -41.12 -11.50
C GLY A 95 -18.29 -41.10 -12.01
N GLU A 96 -17.84 -42.29 -12.36
CA GLU A 96 -16.70 -42.60 -13.20
C GLU A 96 -16.86 -42.05 -14.64
N HIS A 97 -15.74 -41.80 -15.31
CA HIS A 97 -15.55 -41.71 -16.77
C HIS A 97 -16.27 -40.60 -17.59
N ARG A 98 -15.57 -39.48 -17.85
CA ARG A 98 -15.01 -39.07 -19.16
C ARG A 98 -14.72 -37.56 -19.20
N ARG A 99 -13.44 -37.28 -19.47
CA ARG A 99 -12.83 -36.20 -20.28
C ARG A 99 -13.27 -34.75 -20.04
N GLU A 100 -12.27 -34.03 -19.55
CA GLU A 100 -11.91 -32.62 -19.81
C GLU A 100 -12.89 -31.52 -19.40
N SER A 101 -12.45 -30.68 -18.47
CA SER A 101 -12.89 -29.29 -18.36
C SER A 101 -11.79 -28.45 -17.71
N PRO A 102 -11.67 -27.16 -18.09
CA PRO A 102 -10.39 -26.49 -18.25
C PRO A 102 -9.87 -25.87 -16.97
N LEU A 103 -8.54 -25.82 -16.85
CA LEU A 103 -7.82 -24.96 -15.92
C LEU A 103 -8.22 -23.50 -16.18
N LEU A 104 -9.11 -22.96 -15.36
CA LEU A 104 -9.39 -21.53 -15.30
C LEU A 104 -9.15 -21.04 -13.88
N TYR A 105 -7.88 -20.96 -13.51
CA TYR A 105 -7.42 -20.16 -12.38
C TYR A 105 -5.99 -19.67 -12.65
N SER A 106 -5.87 -18.52 -13.30
CA SER A 106 -4.69 -17.64 -13.11
C SER A 106 -5.01 -16.23 -13.63
N LYS A 107 -5.47 -15.36 -12.73
CA LYS A 107 -5.36 -13.90 -12.88
C LYS A 107 -5.11 -13.25 -11.52
N TYR A 108 -4.03 -13.68 -10.87
CA TYR A 108 -3.34 -12.86 -9.88
C TYR A 108 -1.84 -13.11 -10.04
N SER A 109 -1.29 -12.67 -11.17
CA SER A 109 0.15 -12.47 -11.29
C SER A 109 0.51 -11.24 -10.47
N LEU A 110 0.98 -11.49 -9.25
CA LEU A 110 1.89 -10.61 -8.53
C LEU A 110 3.13 -10.42 -9.42
N HIS A 111 3.27 -9.25 -10.05
CA HIS A 111 4.58 -8.77 -10.45
C HIS A 111 5.21 -8.10 -9.22
N ALA A 112 6.02 -8.88 -8.52
CA ALA A 112 7.09 -8.38 -7.66
C ALA A 112 8.39 -8.99 -8.19
N SER A 113 9.22 -8.16 -8.82
CA SER A 113 10.70 -8.21 -8.89
C SER A 113 11.16 -7.54 -10.19
N ALA A 114 11.74 -6.36 -10.05
CA ALA A 114 13.14 -6.11 -10.39
C ALA A 114 13.63 -4.96 -9.51
#